data_AF-A0A1S7QAG0-F1
#
_entry.id   AF-A0A1S7QAG0-F1
#
_cell.length_a   1.000
_cell.length_b   1.000
_cell.length_c   1.000
_cell.angle_alpha   90.00
_cell.angle_beta   90.00
_cell.angle_gamma   90.00
#
_symmetry.space_group_name_H-M   'P 1'
#
loop_
_entity.id
_entity.type
_entity.pdbx_description
1 polymer ?
#
loop_
_entity_poly.entity_id
_entity_poly.type
_entity_poly.pdbx_seq_one_letter_code
_entity_poly.pdbx_strand_id
1 'polypeptide(L)'
;MKKKKIDNGDVEDTRSQPPFFTLDRILAWTGIGLAAAAAFFPWYVFFNEDKFGIKVAGGDRTRDLPHTGPREVFSVSPMAMTNRNKEDMPQPAELPDMLTTATVNASGKEKQNDLAAGVEDQPFPGQTSFRLLHVSNGRALIEDGSGMYMVRVGSTLPDNALLTKIEQRGGEWQIETSSGKTYRPEK
;
A
#
# COMPACT_ATOMS: atom_id res chain seq x y z
N MET A 1 -84.91 47.66 -39.47
CA MET A 1 -84.49 46.86 -38.29
C MET A 1 -84.81 45.40 -38.62
N LYS A 2 -83.90 44.41 -38.56
CA LYS A 2 -83.00 44.03 -37.47
C LYS A 2 -81.73 43.40 -38.07
N LYS A 3 -80.55 43.81 -37.58
CA LYS A 3 -79.27 43.16 -37.88
C LYS A 3 -79.26 41.80 -37.18
N LYS A 4 -78.98 40.72 -37.91
CA LYS A 4 -78.65 39.41 -37.34
C LYS A 4 -77.24 39.53 -36.74
N LYS A 5 -77.18 39.56 -35.41
CA LYS A 5 -75.93 39.49 -34.64
C LYS A 5 -75.38 38.06 -34.81
N ILE A 6 -74.22 37.94 -35.45
CA ILE A 6 -73.47 36.68 -35.50
C ILE A 6 -72.82 36.57 -34.12
N ASP A 7 -73.27 35.59 -33.35
CA ASP A 7 -72.71 35.28 -32.04
C ASP A 7 -71.43 34.50 -32.27
N ASN A 8 -70.28 35.16 -32.11
CA ASN A 8 -68.99 34.49 -32.00
C ASN A 8 -68.93 33.91 -30.59
N GLY A 9 -69.58 32.76 -30.41
CA GLY A 9 -69.47 31.95 -29.21
C GLY A 9 -68.07 31.32 -29.18
N ASP A 10 -67.22 31.89 -28.33
CA ASP A 10 -66.26 31.20 -27.48
C ASP A 10 -65.83 29.80 -27.96
N VAL A 11 -64.76 29.76 -28.76
CA VAL A 11 -63.94 28.55 -28.86
C VAL A 11 -63.22 28.44 -27.51
N GLU A 12 -63.85 27.73 -26.58
CA GLU A 12 -63.19 27.29 -25.35
C GLU A 12 -61.92 26.54 -25.75
N ASP A 13 -60.78 27.14 -25.44
CA ASP A 13 -59.46 26.51 -25.41
C ASP A 13 -59.53 25.40 -24.35
N THR A 14 -60.08 24.24 -24.75
CA THR A 14 -60.12 23.02 -23.97
C THR A 14 -58.70 22.49 -23.89
N ARG A 15 -57.89 23.14 -23.03
CA ARG A 15 -56.62 22.61 -22.57
C ARG A 15 -56.94 21.32 -21.83
N SER A 16 -56.87 20.22 -22.57
CA SER A 16 -56.90 18.87 -22.02
C SER A 16 -55.76 18.78 -21.01
N GLN A 17 -56.10 18.92 -19.73
CA GLN A 17 -55.17 18.64 -18.64
C GLN A 17 -54.72 17.19 -18.85
N PRO A 18 -53.43 16.94 -19.15
CA PRO A 18 -52.98 15.59 -19.39
C PRO A 18 -53.23 14.79 -18.11
N PRO A 19 -53.79 13.57 -18.21
CA PRO A 19 -54.06 12.77 -17.03
C PRO A 19 -52.75 12.59 -16.26
N PHE A 20 -52.82 12.79 -14.93
CA PHE A 20 -51.62 12.82 -14.08
C PHE A 20 -50.75 11.55 -14.18
N PHE A 21 -51.34 10.43 -14.61
CA PHE A 21 -50.71 9.12 -14.78
C PHE A 21 -50.73 8.65 -16.25
N THR A 22 -49.95 9.29 -17.12
CA THR A 22 -49.56 8.66 -18.39
C THR A 22 -48.36 7.74 -18.18
N LEU A 23 -48.30 6.60 -18.89
CA LEU A 23 -47.19 5.64 -18.79
C LEU A 23 -45.83 6.30 -19.06
N ASP A 24 -45.79 7.20 -20.03
CA ASP A 24 -44.61 7.99 -20.37
C ASP A 24 -44.14 8.87 -19.19
N ARG A 25 -45.08 9.49 -18.47
CA ARG A 25 -44.74 10.30 -17.29
C ARG A 25 -44.25 9.44 -16.14
N ILE A 26 -44.84 8.26 -15.93
CA ILE A 26 -44.35 7.29 -14.92
C ILE A 26 -42.91 6.89 -15.24
N LEU A 27 -42.61 6.57 -16.51
CA LEU A 27 -41.27 6.19 -16.93
C LEU A 27 -40.28 7.34 -16.73
N ALA A 28 -40.66 8.56 -17.08
CA ALA A 28 -39.85 9.76 -16.87
C ALA A 28 -39.54 10.00 -15.39
N TRP A 29 -40.54 9.95 -14.50
CA TRP A 29 -40.33 10.12 -13.05
C TRP A 29 -39.48 8.99 -12.45
N THR A 30 -39.66 7.76 -12.94
CA THR A 30 -38.86 6.61 -12.49
C THR A 30 -37.40 6.78 -12.88
N GLY A 31 -37.12 7.21 -14.12
CA GLY A 31 -35.77 7.49 -14.60
C GLY A 31 -35.10 8.64 -13.83
N ILE A 32 -35.82 9.73 -13.59
CA ILE A 32 -35.32 10.85 -12.78
C ILE A 32 -35.04 10.39 -11.34
N GLY A 33 -35.93 9.60 -10.74
CA GLY A 33 -35.73 9.05 -9.40
C GLY A 33 -34.51 8.13 -9.32
N LEU A 34 -34.35 7.24 -10.30
CA LEU A 34 -33.19 6.35 -10.40
C LEU A 34 -31.88 7.13 -10.57
N ALA A 35 -31.88 8.17 -11.42
CA ALA A 35 -30.72 9.02 -11.64
C ALA A 35 -30.33 9.80 -10.37
N ALA A 36 -31.31 10.38 -9.67
CA ALA A 36 -31.07 11.06 -8.41
C ALA A 36 -30.52 10.08 -7.35
N ALA A 37 -31.11 8.90 -7.21
CA ALA A 37 -30.62 7.87 -6.31
C ALA A 37 -29.16 7.50 -6.63
N ALA A 38 -28.82 7.25 -7.89
CA ALA A 38 -27.47 6.92 -8.31
C ALA A 38 -26.45 8.06 -8.06
N ALA A 39 -26.86 9.32 -8.23
CA ALA A 39 -25.99 10.47 -8.00
C ALA A 39 -25.72 10.72 -6.50
N PHE A 40 -26.74 10.53 -5.64
CA PHE A 40 -26.60 10.71 -4.19
C PHE A 40 -26.09 9.47 -3.46
N PHE A 41 -26.16 8.29 -4.08
CA PHE A 41 -25.74 7.02 -3.48
C PHE A 41 -24.29 7.01 -2.99
N PRO A 42 -23.29 7.53 -3.73
CA PRO A 42 -21.91 7.58 -3.25
C PRO A 42 -21.76 8.39 -1.95
N TRP A 43 -22.50 9.50 -1.80
CA TRP A 43 -22.48 10.26 -0.56
C TRP A 43 -23.14 9.51 0.59
N TYR A 44 -24.24 8.81 0.32
CA TYR A 44 -24.86 7.95 1.31
C TYR A 44 -23.91 6.83 1.79
N VAL A 45 -23.18 6.19 0.88
CA VAL A 45 -22.15 5.19 1.20
C VAL A 45 -21.04 5.79 2.07
N PHE A 46 -20.57 6.99 1.73
CA PHE A 46 -19.53 7.69 2.51
C PHE A 46 -19.98 8.02 3.94
N PHE A 47 -21.22 8.48 4.16
CA PHE A 47 -21.69 8.75 5.52
C PHE A 47 -22.15 7.50 6.29
N ASN A 48 -22.27 6.34 5.62
CA ASN A 48 -22.61 5.04 6.22
C ASN A 48 -21.43 4.06 6.08
N GLU A 49 -20.22 4.53 6.37
CA GLU A 49 -19.01 3.70 6.43
C GLU A 49 -19.15 2.50 7.38
N ASP A 50 -20.01 2.58 8.38
CA ASP A 50 -20.34 1.48 9.27
C ASP A 50 -21.10 0.33 8.57
N LYS A 51 -21.72 0.55 7.41
CA LYS A 51 -22.43 -0.50 6.65
C LYS A 51 -21.69 -0.89 5.38
N PHE A 52 -21.10 0.10 4.71
CA PHE A 52 -20.49 -0.04 3.39
C PHE A 52 -18.97 0.16 3.39
N GLY A 53 -18.42 0.72 4.47
CA GLY A 53 -16.98 0.85 4.63
C GLY A 53 -16.33 -0.51 4.78
N ILE A 54 -15.05 -0.57 4.42
CA ILE A 54 -14.25 -1.78 4.55
C ILE A 54 -14.22 -2.13 6.04
N LYS A 55 -14.91 -3.21 6.40
CA LYS A 55 -14.73 -3.88 7.69
C LYS A 55 -13.35 -4.52 7.66
N VAL A 56 -12.33 -3.70 7.88
CA VAL A 56 -11.12 -4.20 8.49
C VAL A 56 -11.57 -4.67 9.85
N ALA A 57 -11.93 -5.96 9.93
CA ALA A 57 -11.91 -6.66 11.20
C ALA A 57 -10.63 -6.19 11.87
N GLY A 58 -10.73 -5.67 13.10
CA GLY A 58 -9.57 -5.34 13.92
C GLY A 58 -8.77 -6.58 14.28
N GLY A 59 -8.59 -7.51 13.33
CA GLY A 59 -7.50 -8.45 13.28
C GLY A 59 -6.25 -7.60 13.20
N ASP A 60 -5.53 -7.66 14.31
CA ASP A 60 -4.12 -7.36 14.42
C ASP A 60 -3.45 -7.28 13.04
N ARG A 61 -2.71 -6.19 12.82
CA ARG A 61 -1.81 -6.00 11.67
C ARG A 61 -0.64 -7.00 11.67
N THR A 62 -0.85 -8.19 12.21
CA THR A 62 -0.07 -9.39 12.05
C THR A 62 -0.96 -10.37 11.32
N ARG A 63 -0.90 -10.32 9.99
CA ARG A 63 -1.12 -11.52 9.18
C ARG A 63 -0.28 -12.60 9.88
N ASP A 64 -0.92 -13.57 10.53
CA ASP A 64 -0.26 -14.73 11.14
C ASP A 64 0.37 -15.50 9.98
N LEU A 65 1.51 -14.99 9.53
CA LEU A 65 2.45 -15.68 8.69
C LEU A 65 2.99 -16.75 9.63
N PRO A 66 2.94 -18.04 9.25
CA PRO A 66 3.67 -19.06 10.02
C PRO A 66 5.09 -18.55 10.20
N HIS A 67 5.63 -18.62 11.43
CA HIS A 67 6.95 -18.13 11.87
C HIS A 67 8.10 -18.78 11.08
N THR A 68 8.14 -18.51 9.79
CA THR A 68 9.22 -18.84 8.89
C THR A 68 10.01 -17.55 8.85
N GLY A 69 11.24 -17.58 9.35
CA GLY A 69 12.12 -16.41 9.45
C GLY A 69 12.20 -15.62 8.14
N PRO A 70 12.68 -14.36 8.19
CA PRO A 70 12.74 -13.48 7.04
C PRO A 70 13.38 -14.20 5.85
N ARG A 71 12.55 -14.57 4.87
CA ARG A 71 13.05 -15.02 3.58
C ARG A 71 13.38 -13.75 2.82
N GLU A 72 14.63 -13.64 2.39
CA GLU A 72 15.04 -12.59 1.46
C GLU A 72 14.18 -12.71 0.20
N VAL A 73 13.19 -11.85 0.07
CA VAL A 73 12.43 -11.69 -1.17
C VAL A 73 13.27 -10.83 -2.09
N PHE A 74 14.14 -11.48 -2.86
CA PHE A 74 14.69 -10.85 -4.05
C PHE A 74 13.52 -10.37 -4.91
N SER A 75 13.55 -9.10 -5.32
CA SER A 75 12.60 -8.55 -6.27
C SER A 75 12.84 -9.23 -7.62
N VAL A 76 12.26 -10.41 -7.81
CA VAL A 76 12.33 -11.10 -9.09
C VAL A 76 11.39 -10.40 -10.06
N SER A 77 11.88 -10.12 -11.27
CA SER A 77 11.04 -9.60 -12.35
C SER A 77 9.80 -10.49 -12.51
N PRO A 78 8.60 -9.93 -12.76
CA PRO A 78 7.36 -10.70 -12.86
C PRO A 78 7.39 -11.86 -13.86
N MET A 79 8.27 -11.82 -14.87
CA MET A 79 8.48 -12.92 -15.82
C MET A 79 9.13 -14.17 -15.22
N ALA A 80 9.83 -14.05 -14.08
CA ALA A 80 10.43 -15.17 -13.36
C ALA A 80 9.48 -15.81 -12.34
N MET A 81 8.25 -15.29 -12.19
CA MET A 81 7.24 -15.93 -11.34
C MET A 81 6.70 -17.18 -12.04
N THR A 82 6.85 -18.33 -11.38
CA THR A 82 6.29 -19.59 -11.89
C THR A 82 4.76 -19.55 -11.79
N ASN A 83 4.07 -19.66 -12.93
CA ASN A 83 2.62 -19.82 -12.97
C ASN A 83 2.23 -21.12 -12.25
N ARG A 84 1.27 -21.05 -11.32
CA ARG A 84 0.80 -22.22 -10.54
C ARG A 84 -0.19 -23.10 -11.30
N ASN A 85 -0.68 -22.65 -12.46
CA ASN A 85 -1.49 -23.45 -13.35
C ASN A 85 -0.58 -24.38 -14.18
N LYS A 86 -0.68 -25.69 -13.92
CA LYS A 86 0.16 -26.72 -14.57
C LYS A 86 -0.10 -26.85 -16.08
N GLU A 87 -1.25 -26.39 -16.54
CA GLU A 87 -1.74 -26.56 -17.92
C GLU A 87 -1.25 -25.45 -18.87
N ASP A 88 -0.78 -24.33 -18.32
CA ASP A 88 -0.34 -23.13 -19.06
C ASP A 88 1.17 -22.88 -18.91
N MET A 89 1.92 -23.90 -18.47
CA MET A 89 3.38 -23.81 -18.38
C MET A 89 3.99 -23.88 -19.79
N PRO A 90 4.65 -22.82 -20.29
CA PRO A 90 5.46 -22.93 -21.49
C PRO A 90 6.54 -23.98 -21.21
N GLN A 91 6.79 -24.89 -22.15
CA GLN A 91 7.96 -25.77 -22.05
C GLN A 91 9.20 -24.89 -21.88
N PRO A 92 10.08 -25.18 -20.91
CA PRO A 92 11.30 -24.41 -20.75
C PRO A 92 12.04 -24.40 -22.09
N ALA A 93 12.19 -23.22 -22.68
CA ALA A 93 13.12 -23.06 -23.78
C ALA A 93 14.48 -23.50 -23.24
N GLU A 94 15.08 -24.51 -23.86
CA GLU A 94 16.47 -24.88 -23.59
C GLU A 94 17.30 -23.64 -23.93
N LEU A 95 17.65 -22.87 -22.91
CA LEU A 95 18.61 -21.79 -23.00
C LEU A 95 19.99 -22.44 -22.81
N PRO A 96 20.82 -22.59 -23.86
CA PRO A 96 22.21 -22.95 -23.64
C PRO A 96 22.93 -21.66 -23.29
N ASP A 97 22.86 -21.26 -22.02
CA ASP A 97 23.78 -20.24 -21.52
C ASP A 97 24.63 -20.81 -20.39
N MET A 98 25.67 -21.53 -20.81
CA MET A 98 26.79 -21.91 -19.96
C MET A 98 27.66 -20.66 -19.68
N LEU A 99 27.10 -19.67 -18.99
CA LEU A 99 27.91 -18.65 -18.31
C LEU A 99 28.27 -19.17 -16.93
N THR A 100 29.38 -19.89 -16.87
CA THR A 100 30.07 -20.22 -15.62
C THR A 100 30.51 -18.91 -14.96
N THR A 101 29.69 -18.38 -14.06
CA THR A 101 30.10 -17.29 -13.17
C THR A 101 30.76 -17.91 -11.95
N ALA A 102 32.09 -17.86 -11.93
CA ALA A 102 32.89 -18.46 -10.88
C ALA A 102 32.85 -17.58 -9.61
N THR A 103 32.00 -17.95 -8.65
CA THR A 103 32.28 -17.74 -7.22
C THR A 103 31.52 -18.79 -6.40
N VAL A 104 32.18 -19.90 -6.11
CA VAL A 104 31.77 -20.81 -5.03
C VAL A 104 32.77 -20.67 -3.89
N ASN A 105 32.27 -20.28 -2.71
CA ASN A 105 33.04 -20.33 -1.47
C ASN A 105 33.25 -21.81 -1.10
N ALA A 106 34.43 -22.33 -1.42
CA ALA A 106 34.87 -23.62 -0.89
C ALA A 106 35.37 -23.40 0.54
N SER A 107 34.47 -23.58 1.49
CA SER A 107 34.79 -23.80 2.90
C SER A 107 35.86 -24.90 3.03
N GLY A 108 37.05 -24.51 3.53
CA GLY A 108 38.01 -25.43 4.13
C GLY A 108 39.35 -25.58 3.39
N LYS A 109 40.22 -24.58 3.48
CA LYS A 109 41.63 -24.65 3.93
C LYS A 109 42.36 -23.38 3.50
N GLU A 110 42.61 -22.52 4.48
CA GLU A 110 43.44 -21.34 4.39
C GLU A 110 44.88 -21.76 4.01
N LYS A 111 45.24 -21.56 2.74
CA LYS A 111 46.63 -21.38 2.36
C LYS A 111 46.85 -19.88 2.21
N GLN A 112 47.43 -19.33 3.26
CA GLN A 112 48.10 -18.05 3.26
C GLN A 112 49.01 -17.98 2.03
N ASN A 113 48.61 -17.18 1.05
CA ASN A 113 49.42 -16.85 -0.09
C ASN A 113 49.24 -15.36 -0.33
N ASP A 114 50.35 -14.66 -0.21
CA ASP A 114 50.54 -13.22 -0.36
C ASP A 114 50.00 -12.69 -1.69
N LEU A 115 48.68 -12.47 -1.76
CA LEU A 115 48.00 -11.73 -2.83
C LEU A 115 47.53 -10.35 -2.34
N ALA A 116 48.10 -9.86 -1.23
CA ALA A 116 47.82 -8.56 -0.63
C ALA A 116 48.58 -7.41 -1.33
N ALA A 117 48.57 -7.36 -2.66
CA ALA A 117 49.24 -6.29 -3.43
C ALA A 117 48.33 -5.71 -4.53
N GLY A 118 47.04 -5.55 -4.23
CA GLY A 118 46.09 -4.93 -5.17
C GLY A 118 44.65 -4.80 -4.66
N VAL A 119 44.39 -5.06 -3.38
CA VAL A 119 43.14 -4.61 -2.75
C VAL A 119 43.38 -3.16 -2.41
N GLU A 120 43.03 -2.27 -3.35
CA GLU A 120 42.79 -0.89 -2.98
C GLU A 120 41.85 -0.92 -1.77
N ASP A 121 42.31 -0.41 -0.63
CA ASP A 121 41.54 -0.23 0.59
C ASP A 121 40.38 0.72 0.24
N GLN A 122 39.32 0.17 -0.35
CA GLN A 122 38.07 0.89 -0.51
C GLN A 122 37.59 1.16 0.92
N PRO A 123 37.56 2.44 1.34
CA PRO A 123 37.07 2.73 2.67
C PRO A 123 35.63 2.22 2.73
N PHE A 124 35.33 1.43 3.77
CA PHE A 124 33.95 1.09 4.06
C PHE A 124 33.15 2.40 4.11
N PRO A 125 31.94 2.44 3.53
CA PRO A 125 31.08 3.59 3.68
C PRO A 125 31.02 3.96 5.16
N GLY A 126 31.19 5.26 5.45
CA GLY A 126 31.34 5.76 6.82
C GLY A 126 30.24 5.26 7.74
N GLN A 127 30.54 5.17 9.04
CA GLN A 127 29.59 4.64 10.03
C GLN A 127 28.23 5.32 9.89
N THR A 128 27.19 4.52 9.66
CA THR A 128 25.82 5.00 9.58
C THR A 128 25.38 5.50 10.95
N SER A 129 24.98 6.77 11.02
CA SER A 129 24.42 7.36 12.22
C SER A 129 22.90 7.36 12.11
N PHE A 130 22.22 6.75 13.07
CA PHE A 130 20.76 6.75 13.10
C PHE A 130 20.22 8.02 13.74
N ARG A 131 19.19 8.59 13.12
CA ARG A 131 18.36 9.63 13.73
C ARG A 131 17.06 9.00 14.22
N LEU A 132 16.72 9.23 15.48
CA LEU A 132 15.45 8.78 16.06
C LEU A 132 14.39 9.85 15.80
N LEU A 133 13.35 9.53 15.02
CA LEU A 133 12.34 10.52 14.64
C LEU A 133 11.11 10.47 15.54
N HIS A 134 10.58 9.27 15.80
CA HIS A 134 9.37 9.13 16.59
C HIS A 134 9.30 7.78 17.29
N VAL A 135 8.68 7.74 18.46
CA VAL A 135 8.40 6.49 19.19
C VAL A 135 6.92 6.43 19.53
N SER A 136 6.26 5.34 19.13
CA SER A 136 4.86 5.09 19.45
C SER A 136 4.62 3.59 19.66
N ASN A 137 3.82 3.23 20.68
CA ASN A 137 3.39 1.85 20.93
C ASN A 137 4.53 0.81 20.93
N GLY A 138 5.70 1.15 21.49
CA GLY A 138 6.88 0.26 21.55
C GLY A 138 7.61 0.07 20.22
N ARG A 139 7.34 0.92 19.23
CA ARG A 139 8.04 0.99 17.94
C ARG A 139 8.72 2.34 17.80
N ALA A 140 9.89 2.33 17.18
CA ALA A 140 10.65 3.51 16.87
C ALA A 140 10.75 3.68 15.35
N LEU A 141 10.56 4.89 14.87
CA LEU A 141 10.86 5.31 13.51
C LEU A 141 12.27 5.92 13.53
N ILE A 142 13.17 5.32 12.76
CA ILE A 142 14.55 5.76 12.63
C ILE A 142 14.85 6.14 11.17
N GLU A 143 15.80 7.04 10.99
CA GLU A 143 16.33 7.46 9.69
C GLU A 143 17.84 7.15 9.65
N ASP A 144 18.30 6.70 8.49
CA ASP A 144 19.71 6.58 8.11
C ASP A 144 19.90 7.23 6.74
N GLY A 145 21.14 7.40 6.27
CA GLY A 145 21.45 7.91 4.94
C GLY A 145 20.84 7.10 3.78
N SER A 146 20.43 5.85 4.04
CA SER A 146 19.76 4.99 3.06
C SER A 146 18.23 5.12 3.05
N GLY A 147 17.63 5.71 4.10
CA GLY A 147 16.19 5.87 4.21
C GLY A 147 15.64 5.67 5.62
N MET A 148 14.33 5.42 5.69
CA MET A 148 13.54 5.43 6.91
C MET A 148 13.08 4.01 7.26
N TYR A 149 13.22 3.63 8.53
CA TYR A 149 12.93 2.27 9.00
C TYR A 149 12.07 2.29 10.27
N MET A 150 11.08 1.42 10.34
CA MET A 150 10.29 1.17 11.54
C MET A 150 10.86 -0.03 12.27
N VAL A 151 11.35 0.16 13.50
CA VAL A 151 12.01 -0.88 14.30
C VAL A 151 11.31 -1.11 15.63
N ARG A 152 11.44 -2.32 16.18
CA ARG A 152 10.99 -2.69 17.53
C ARG A 152 12.14 -3.32 18.30
N VAL A 153 12.00 -3.46 19.62
CA VAL A 153 12.98 -4.22 20.41
C VAL A 153 13.14 -5.62 19.81
N GLY A 154 14.39 -6.01 19.53
CA GLY A 154 14.79 -7.24 18.84
C GLY A 154 14.98 -7.13 17.32
N SER A 155 14.66 -5.98 16.70
CA SER A 155 14.91 -5.76 15.27
C SER A 155 16.40 -5.55 14.98
N THR A 156 16.86 -6.07 13.84
CA THR A 156 18.17 -5.76 13.27
C THR A 156 18.13 -4.41 12.56
N LEU A 157 19.06 -3.53 12.90
CA LEU A 157 19.27 -2.22 12.28
C LEU A 157 20.14 -2.33 11.01
N PRO A 158 20.19 -1.29 10.15
CA PRO A 158 21.03 -1.26 8.95
C PRO A 158 22.54 -1.45 9.21
N ASP A 159 23.01 -1.18 10.43
CA ASP A 159 24.39 -1.42 10.88
C ASP A 159 24.61 -2.86 11.40
N ASN A 160 23.64 -3.76 11.19
CA ASN A 160 23.57 -5.11 11.75
C ASN A 160 23.52 -5.19 13.28
N ALA A 161 23.36 -4.07 14.00
CA ALA A 161 23.14 -4.10 15.44
C ALA A 161 21.69 -4.51 15.75
N LEU A 162 21.46 -5.06 16.93
CA LEU A 162 20.11 -5.38 17.42
C LEU A 162 19.59 -4.26 18.31
N LEU A 163 18.30 -3.92 18.18
CA LEU A 163 17.66 -2.96 19.08
C LEU A 163 17.38 -3.63 20.42
N THR A 164 18.12 -3.27 21.47
CA THR A 164 17.99 -3.89 22.80
C THR A 164 16.91 -3.21 23.63
N LYS A 165 16.83 -1.88 23.59
CA LYS A 165 15.91 -1.13 24.45
C LYS A 165 15.38 0.14 23.79
N ILE A 166 14.14 0.49 24.12
CA ILE A 166 13.51 1.77 23.83
C ILE A 166 13.05 2.34 25.18
N GLU A 167 13.62 3.47 25.62
CA GLU A 167 13.37 4.06 26.93
C GLU A 167 13.17 5.58 26.80
N GLN A 168 12.32 6.16 27.64
CA GLN A 168 12.18 7.61 27.75
C GLN A 168 12.98 8.10 28.96
N ARG A 169 14.02 8.90 28.74
CA ARG A 169 14.86 9.47 29.81
C ARG A 169 14.80 10.99 29.75
N GLY A 170 14.40 11.62 30.85
CA GLY A 170 14.32 13.09 30.93
C GLY A 170 13.31 13.72 29.96
N GLY A 171 12.26 12.98 29.59
CA GLY A 171 11.24 13.44 28.63
C GLY A 171 11.60 13.17 27.17
N GLU A 172 12.85 12.84 26.85
CA GLU A 172 13.31 12.48 25.51
C GLU A 172 13.32 10.97 25.32
N TRP A 173 12.93 10.53 24.12
CA TRP A 173 13.03 9.13 23.74
C TRP A 173 14.47 8.77 23.40
N GLN A 174 14.90 7.59 23.81
CA GLN A 174 16.24 7.10 23.55
C GLN A 174 16.18 5.60 23.21
N ILE A 175 16.97 5.20 22.21
CA ILE A 175 17.13 3.79 21.84
C ILE A 175 18.55 3.31 22.11
N GLU A 176 18.67 2.07 22.58
CA GLU A 176 19.93 1.41 22.89
C GLU A 176 20.10 0.18 21.99
N THR A 177 21.26 0.08 21.35
CA THR A 177 21.61 -1.04 20.47
C THR A 177 22.55 -2.03 21.17
N SER A 178 22.64 -3.24 20.64
CA SER A 178 23.56 -4.28 21.13
C SER A 178 25.03 -3.87 21.02
N SER A 179 25.36 -2.91 20.16
CA SER A 179 26.68 -2.29 20.05
C SER A 179 26.97 -1.29 21.17
N GLY A 180 26.05 -1.08 22.12
CA GLY A 180 26.17 -0.11 23.21
C GLY A 180 26.01 1.34 22.77
N LYS A 181 25.64 1.59 21.50
CA LYS A 181 25.38 2.93 20.99
C LYS A 181 23.98 3.36 21.42
N THR A 182 23.86 4.65 21.71
CA THR A 182 22.58 5.23 22.13
C THR A 182 22.20 6.42 21.28
N TYR A 183 21.00 6.39 20.70
CA TYR A 183 20.52 7.41 19.77
C TYR A 183 19.33 8.17 20.38
N ARG A 184 19.28 9.47 20.13
CA ARG A 184 18.27 10.41 20.65
C ARG A 184 17.64 11.18 19.48
N PRO A 185 16.44 11.73 19.65
CA PRO A 185 15.87 12.63 18.66
C PRO A 185 16.72 13.90 18.58
N GLU A 186 16.99 14.34 17.36
CA GLU A 186 17.56 15.66 17.12
C GLU A 186 16.48 16.72 17.39
N LYS A 187 16.86 17.84 18.02
CA LYS A 187 15.95 18.94 18.34
C LYS A 187 15.64 19.80 17.13
#